data_AF-A0A969L7T4-F1
#
_entry.id   AF-A0A969L7T4-F1
#
_cell.length_a   1.000
_cell.length_b   1.000
_cell.length_c   1.000
_cell.angle_alpha   90.00
_cell.angle_beta   90.00
_cell.angle_gamma   90.00
#
_symmetry.space_group_name_H-M   'P 1'
#
loop_
_entity.id
_entity.type
_entity.pdbx_description
1 polymer ?
#
loop_
_entity_poly.entity_id
_entity_poly.type
_entity_poly.pdbx_seq_one_letter_code
_entity_poly.pdbx_strand_id
1 'polypeptide(L)'
;MVNIWFKAREDKTYEILLTLSEINLENQVAGKLARDFLIDETINPEFHKKKTSQYLISRNDHVRKIMFNLATLRNAREIESAELTENIERITTQFDKYELLFKKTIQLIEERGFKDYGLEGEMRQYIHAIENVSAQYNLDMGKLLMVRRHEKDFIIRKEKKYTEKIAEAIQELRQDIATKVKNTRRSKPSLRSGE
;
A
#
# COMPACT_ATOMS: atom_id res chain seq x y z
N MET A 1 14.35 56.02 16.96
CA MET A 1 14.95 54.94 16.14
C MET A 1 14.81 53.55 16.78
N VAL A 2 15.06 53.38 18.09
CA VAL A 2 14.92 52.09 18.82
C VAL A 2 13.54 51.42 18.66
N ASN A 3 12.46 52.21 18.64
CA ASN A 3 11.08 51.71 18.57
C ASN A 3 10.72 51.05 17.23
N ILE A 4 11.37 51.45 16.13
CA ILE A 4 11.12 50.90 14.78
C ILE A 4 11.78 49.52 14.64
N TRP A 5 13.00 49.37 15.14
CA TRP A 5 13.73 48.10 15.11
C TRP A 5 13.06 47.04 15.99
N PHE A 6 12.60 47.43 17.19
CA PHE A 6 11.91 46.51 18.09
C PHE A 6 10.59 46.01 17.48
N LYS A 7 9.80 46.92 16.90
CA LYS A 7 8.55 46.57 16.22
C LYS A 7 8.79 45.65 15.01
N ALA A 8 9.80 45.93 14.19
CA ALA A 8 10.16 45.05 13.07
C ALA A 8 10.57 43.64 13.53
N ARG A 9 11.28 43.53 14.66
CA ARG A 9 11.67 42.23 15.23
C ARG A 9 10.48 41.48 15.84
N GLU A 10 9.56 42.20 16.46
CA GLU A 10 8.30 41.66 16.97
C GLU A 10 7.44 41.12 15.82
N ASP A 11 7.17 41.92 14.79
CA ASP A 11 6.41 41.53 13.59
C ASP A 11 7.00 40.26 12.97
N LYS A 12 8.33 40.18 12.88
CA LYS A 12 9.01 39.02 12.32
C LYS A 12 8.92 37.76 13.17
N THR A 13 8.92 37.92 14.49
CA THR A 13 8.69 36.80 15.42
C THR A 13 7.27 36.25 15.26
N TYR A 14 6.28 37.13 15.06
CA TYR A 14 4.92 36.71 14.75
C TYR A 14 4.82 35.95 13.42
N GLU A 15 5.52 36.39 12.36
CA GLU A 15 5.56 35.65 11.09
C GLU A 15 6.11 34.23 11.25
N ILE A 16 7.18 34.05 12.04
CA ILE A 16 7.75 32.73 12.33
C ILE A 16 6.74 31.87 13.09
N LEU A 17 6.07 32.43 14.10
CA LEU A 17 5.05 31.70 14.87
C LEU A 17 3.86 31.28 14.00
N LEU A 18 3.41 32.14 13.10
CA LEU A 18 2.36 31.84 12.13
C LEU A 18 2.80 30.70 11.19
N THR A 19 4.02 30.78 10.65
CA THR A 19 4.58 29.75 9.77
C THR A 19 4.65 28.39 10.47
N LEU A 20 5.07 28.35 11.74
CA LEU A 20 5.08 27.13 12.55
C LEU A 20 3.67 26.57 12.79
N SER A 21 2.71 27.46 13.06
CA SER A 21 1.31 27.07 13.26
C SER A 21 0.70 26.48 11.99
N GLU A 22 1.01 27.07 10.84
CA GLU A 22 0.62 26.54 9.53
C GLU A 22 1.24 25.17 9.26
N ILE A 23 2.55 24.99 9.50
CA ILE A 23 3.20 23.67 9.35
C ILE A 23 2.48 22.62 10.18
N ASN A 24 2.15 22.93 11.44
CA ASN A 24 1.46 21.99 12.32
C ASN A 24 0.07 21.65 11.80
N LEU A 25 -0.72 22.66 11.38
CA LEU A 25 -2.06 22.44 10.82
C LEU A 25 -2.00 21.58 9.57
N GLU A 26 -1.14 21.95 8.61
CA GLU A 26 -0.99 21.24 7.35
C GLU A 26 -0.52 19.80 7.57
N ASN A 27 0.36 19.56 8.55
CA ASN A 27 0.80 18.22 8.94
C ASN A 27 -0.35 17.38 9.51
N GLN A 28 -1.21 17.96 10.36
CA GLN A 28 -2.39 17.26 10.89
C GLN A 28 -3.37 16.87 9.78
N VAL A 29 -3.60 17.78 8.83
CA VAL A 29 -4.48 17.55 7.68
C VAL A 29 -3.90 16.48 6.75
N ALA A 30 -2.62 16.57 6.39
CA ALA A 30 -1.92 15.56 5.59
C ALA A 30 -1.96 14.18 6.26
N GLY A 31 -1.76 14.12 7.58
CA GLY A 31 -1.87 12.91 8.38
C GLY A 31 -3.28 12.32 8.40
N LYS A 32 -4.32 13.16 8.46
CA LYS A 32 -5.73 12.71 8.35
C LYS A 32 -6.00 12.11 6.97
N LEU A 33 -5.65 12.82 5.90
CA LEU A 33 -5.86 12.36 4.53
C LEU A 33 -5.10 11.05 4.24
N ALA A 34 -3.90 10.88 4.80
CA ALA A 34 -3.18 9.62 4.73
C ALA A 34 -3.93 8.46 5.40
N ARG A 35 -4.55 8.68 6.56
CA ARG A 35 -5.40 7.66 7.22
C ARG A 35 -6.65 7.36 6.42
N ASP A 36 -7.35 8.39 5.95
CA ASP A 36 -8.57 8.24 5.15
C ASP A 36 -8.27 7.45 3.86
N PHE A 37 -7.16 7.74 3.19
CA PHE A 37 -6.65 6.93 2.07
C PHE A 37 -6.47 5.46 2.45
N LEU A 38 -5.81 5.17 3.58
CA LEU A 38 -5.53 3.79 4.00
C LEU A 38 -6.81 3.02 4.33
N ILE A 39 -7.85 3.70 4.84
CA ILE A 39 -9.13 3.09 5.20
C ILE A 39 -9.97 2.85 3.94
N ASP A 40 -10.11 3.86 3.09
CA ASP A 40 -11.09 3.85 2.01
C ASP A 40 -10.52 3.27 0.71
N GLU A 41 -9.31 3.69 0.31
CA GLU A 41 -8.79 3.40 -1.03
C GLU A 41 -8.16 2.02 -1.12
N THR A 42 -7.67 1.48 -0.01
CA THR A 42 -7.05 0.14 0.02
C THR A 42 -8.03 -0.97 -0.35
N ILE A 43 -9.33 -0.73 -0.14
CA ILE A 43 -10.45 -1.62 -0.47
C ILE A 43 -11.37 -1.02 -1.55
N ASN A 44 -10.93 0.03 -2.26
CA ASN A 44 -11.70 0.64 -3.34
C ASN A 44 -11.28 0.07 -4.70
N PRO A 45 -12.13 -0.70 -5.41
CA PRO A 45 -11.78 -1.25 -6.72
C PRO A 45 -11.44 -0.17 -7.76
N GLU A 46 -12.06 1.01 -7.68
CA GLU A 46 -11.80 2.08 -8.64
C GLU A 46 -10.40 2.67 -8.48
N PHE A 47 -9.87 2.75 -7.25
CA PHE A 47 -8.48 3.13 -7.03
C PHE A 47 -7.52 2.12 -7.65
N HIS A 48 -7.75 0.82 -7.45
CA HIS A 48 -6.89 -0.21 -8.01
C HIS A 48 -6.94 -0.28 -9.54
N LYS A 49 -8.06 0.14 -10.13
CA LYS A 49 -8.24 0.28 -11.58
C LYS A 49 -7.55 1.54 -12.15
N LYS A 50 -7.79 2.70 -11.53
CA LYS A 50 -7.38 4.01 -12.08
C LYS A 50 -6.03 4.49 -11.57
N LYS A 51 -5.57 3.99 -10.43
CA LYS A 51 -4.35 4.41 -9.71
C LYS A 51 -4.36 5.91 -9.36
N THR A 52 -5.55 6.46 -9.11
CA THR A 52 -5.78 7.86 -8.76
C THR A 52 -6.63 7.95 -7.50
N SER A 53 -6.29 8.87 -6.59
CA SER A 53 -7.05 9.12 -5.36
C SER A 53 -7.07 10.60 -5.04
N GLN A 54 -8.27 11.13 -4.70
CA GLN A 54 -8.41 12.52 -4.25
C GLN A 54 -7.72 12.76 -2.90
N TYR A 55 -7.70 11.76 -2.02
CA TYR A 55 -6.96 11.84 -0.75
C TYR A 55 -5.47 12.04 -0.99
N LEU A 56 -4.89 11.32 -1.96
CA LEU A 56 -3.46 11.48 -2.30
C LEU A 56 -3.17 12.83 -2.94
N ILE A 57 -4.04 13.32 -3.83
CA ILE A 57 -3.89 14.64 -4.46
C ILE A 57 -3.90 15.72 -3.38
N SER A 58 -4.96 15.79 -2.57
CA SER A 58 -5.07 16.79 -1.50
C SER A 58 -3.92 16.67 -0.50
N ARG A 59 -3.57 15.46 -0.07
CA ARG A 59 -2.44 15.24 0.84
C ARG A 59 -1.15 15.80 0.28
N ASN A 60 -0.84 15.52 -0.99
CA ASN A 60 0.38 15.99 -1.63
C ASN A 60 0.43 17.51 -1.71
N ASP A 61 -0.71 18.18 -1.84
CA ASP A 61 -0.79 19.64 -1.78
C ASP A 61 -0.41 20.16 -0.39
N HIS A 62 -0.93 19.55 0.67
CA HIS A 62 -0.56 19.89 2.05
C HIS A 62 0.91 19.60 2.36
N VAL A 63 1.44 18.48 1.89
CA VAL A 63 2.88 18.12 1.97
C VAL A 63 3.74 19.18 1.29
N ARG A 64 3.35 19.66 0.10
CA ARG A 64 4.08 20.74 -0.59
C ARG A 64 4.12 22.03 0.22
N LYS A 65 3.01 22.39 0.87
CA LYS A 65 2.97 23.57 1.76
C LYS A 65 3.86 23.41 2.99
N ILE A 66 3.87 22.24 3.62
CA ILE A 66 4.75 21.94 4.76
C ILE A 66 6.21 22.12 4.34
N MET A 67 6.62 21.51 3.22
CA MET A 67 8.00 21.61 2.73
C MET A 67 8.39 23.04 2.36
N PHE A 68 7.47 23.78 1.74
CA PHE A 68 7.67 25.20 1.46
C PHE A 68 7.86 26.02 2.73
N ASN A 69 7.01 25.83 3.75
CA ASN A 69 7.11 26.56 5.01
C ASN A 69 8.35 26.18 5.82
N LEU A 70 8.77 24.90 5.81
CA LEU A 70 10.04 24.46 6.41
C LEU A 70 11.25 25.13 5.72
N ALA A 71 11.24 25.23 4.39
CA ALA A 71 12.27 25.95 3.65
C ALA A 71 12.27 27.45 3.96
N THR A 72 11.09 28.06 4.11
CA THR A 72 10.96 29.46 4.54
C THR A 72 11.56 29.68 5.93
N LEU A 73 11.27 28.80 6.90
CA LEU A 73 11.86 28.88 8.24
C LEU A 73 13.38 28.73 8.19
N ARG A 74 13.89 27.75 7.45
CA ARG A 74 15.34 27.54 7.30
C ARG A 74 16.08 28.79 6.80
N ASN A 75 15.45 29.57 5.92
CA ASN A 75 16.06 30.76 5.32
C ASN A 75 15.74 32.06 6.07
N ALA A 76 15.00 32.00 7.17
CA ALA A 76 14.67 33.19 7.97
C ALA A 76 15.93 33.69 8.69
N ARG A 77 16.35 34.91 8.37
CA ARG A 77 17.59 35.53 8.90
C ARG A 77 17.59 35.68 10.41
N GLU A 78 16.42 35.70 11.02
CA GLU A 78 16.20 35.85 12.46
C GLU A 78 16.43 34.55 13.23
N ILE A 79 16.50 33.41 12.52
CA ILE A 79 16.93 32.13 13.06
C ILE A 79 18.46 32.06 12.97
N GLU A 80 19.15 32.88 13.79
CA GLU A 80 20.61 32.84 13.93
C GLU A 80 21.09 31.73 14.89
N SER A 81 20.15 31.04 15.54
CA SER A 81 20.47 29.90 16.41
C SER A 81 20.83 28.68 15.57
N ALA A 82 22.08 28.21 15.76
CA ALA A 82 22.57 26.97 15.17
C ALA A 82 21.67 25.78 15.57
N GLU A 83 21.20 25.73 16.82
CA GLU A 83 20.32 24.68 17.31
C GLU A 83 18.96 24.66 16.60
N LEU A 84 18.35 25.84 16.38
CA LEU A 84 17.07 25.92 15.67
C LEU A 84 17.22 25.52 14.20
N THR A 85 18.32 25.93 13.56
CA THR A 85 18.64 25.54 12.18
C THR A 85 18.78 24.01 12.08
N GLU A 86 19.55 23.40 12.99
CA GLU A 86 19.71 21.95 13.06
C GLU A 86 18.37 21.23 13.29
N ASN A 87 17.52 21.76 14.16
CA ASN A 87 16.20 21.20 14.41
C ASN A 87 15.30 21.24 13.15
N ILE A 88 15.32 22.34 12.39
CA ILE A 88 14.57 22.47 11.13
C ILE A 88 15.09 21.48 10.08
N GLU A 89 16.41 21.34 9.95
CA GLU A 89 17.02 20.37 9.03
C GLU A 89 16.69 18.92 9.42
N ARG A 90 16.71 18.61 10.72
CA ARG A 90 16.30 17.30 11.23
C ARG A 90 14.83 17.01 10.94
N ILE A 91 13.93 17.97 11.16
CA ILE A 91 12.50 17.82 10.84
C ILE A 91 12.33 17.58 9.34
N THR A 92 12.97 18.38 8.49
CA THR A 92 12.92 18.24 7.03
C THR A 92 13.35 16.84 6.60
N THR A 93 14.49 16.36 7.13
CA THR A 93 15.02 15.02 6.83
C THR A 93 14.08 13.90 7.26
N GLN A 94 13.48 13.99 8.46
CA GLN A 94 12.52 12.99 8.94
C GLN A 94 11.23 13.00 8.11
N PHE A 95 10.80 14.19 7.67
CA PHE A 95 9.62 14.34 6.84
C PHE A 95 9.84 13.74 5.45
N ASP A 96 10.98 14.00 4.80
CA ASP A 96 11.35 13.36 3.53
C ASP A 96 11.40 11.82 3.65
N LYS A 97 11.93 11.31 4.75
CA LYS A 97 11.93 9.86 5.03
C LYS A 97 10.51 9.31 5.18
N TYR A 98 9.63 10.04 5.88
CA TYR A 98 8.23 9.67 6.00
C TYR A 98 7.53 9.63 4.63
N GLU A 99 7.75 10.64 3.78
CA GLU A 99 7.20 10.67 2.42
C GLU A 99 7.66 9.47 1.58
N LEU A 100 8.93 9.10 1.67
CA LEU A 100 9.48 7.92 0.99
C LEU A 100 8.79 6.62 1.46
N LEU A 101 8.62 6.45 2.77
CA LEU A 101 7.95 5.28 3.35
C LEU A 101 6.46 5.24 2.99
N PHE A 102 5.80 6.40 2.97
CA PHE A 102 4.39 6.49 2.57
C PHE A 102 4.22 6.12 1.09
N LYS A 103 5.09 6.64 0.21
CA LYS A 103 5.12 6.24 -1.20
C LYS A 103 5.34 4.74 -1.37
N LYS A 104 6.28 4.14 -0.62
CA LYS A 104 6.50 2.69 -0.66
C LYS A 104 5.26 1.92 -0.18
N THR A 105 4.55 2.43 0.81
CA THR A 105 3.30 1.84 1.31
C THR A 105 2.22 1.84 0.22
N ILE A 106 2.04 2.95 -0.51
CA ILE A 106 1.11 3.03 -1.65
C ILE A 106 1.47 1.98 -2.72
N GLN A 107 2.75 1.88 -3.08
CA GLN A 107 3.22 0.90 -4.06
C GLN A 107 2.88 -0.55 -3.63
N LEU A 108 3.12 -0.89 -2.36
CA LEU A 108 2.79 -2.22 -1.84
C LEU A 108 1.28 -2.49 -1.79
N ILE A 109 0.47 -1.47 -1.55
CA ILE A 109 -1.00 -1.57 -1.63
C ILE A 109 -1.43 -1.84 -3.07
N GLU A 110 -0.87 -1.12 -4.03
CA GLU A 110 -1.18 -1.28 -5.45
C GLU A 110 -0.73 -2.64 -6.01
N GLU A 111 0.42 -3.13 -5.56
CA GLU A 111 0.96 -4.46 -5.91
C GLU A 111 0.11 -5.57 -5.31
N ARG A 112 -0.22 -5.50 -4.01
CA ARG A 112 -1.16 -6.44 -3.38
C ARG A 112 -2.48 -6.47 -4.13
N GLY A 113 -2.99 -5.29 -4.49
CA GLY A 113 -4.27 -5.13 -5.16
C GLY A 113 -5.47 -5.35 -4.24
N PHE A 114 -6.65 -5.48 -4.87
CA PHE A 114 -7.91 -5.77 -4.21
C PHE A 114 -8.92 -6.34 -5.22
N LYS A 115 -9.70 -7.35 -4.79
CA LYS A 115 -10.70 -8.06 -5.62
C LYS A 115 -10.11 -8.73 -6.87
N ASP A 116 -10.15 -8.02 -7.99
CA ASP A 116 -9.79 -8.51 -9.33
C ASP A 116 -8.49 -7.87 -9.84
N TYR A 117 -7.85 -7.05 -9.00
CA TYR A 117 -6.64 -6.30 -9.32
C TYR A 117 -5.46 -6.77 -8.47
N GLY A 118 -4.24 -6.59 -8.99
CA GLY A 118 -2.99 -6.96 -8.33
C GLY A 118 -2.87 -8.45 -8.03
N LEU A 119 -2.00 -8.80 -7.08
CA LEU A 119 -1.76 -10.19 -6.69
C LEU A 119 -3.02 -10.89 -6.20
N GLU A 120 -3.92 -10.21 -5.48
CA GLU A 120 -5.22 -10.77 -5.07
C GLU A 120 -6.08 -11.17 -6.29
N GLY A 121 -6.11 -10.34 -7.33
CA GLY A 121 -6.82 -10.64 -8.58
C GLY A 121 -6.20 -11.80 -9.35
N GLU A 122 -4.87 -11.83 -9.46
CA GLU A 122 -4.16 -12.93 -10.12
C GLU A 122 -4.42 -14.27 -9.44
N MET A 123 -4.36 -14.31 -8.11
CA MET A 123 -4.69 -15.52 -7.34
C MET A 123 -6.12 -16.00 -7.67
N ARG A 124 -7.09 -15.10 -7.71
CA ARG A 124 -8.48 -15.42 -8.09
C ARG A 124 -8.57 -15.99 -9.50
N GLN A 125 -7.84 -15.42 -10.46
CA GLN A 125 -7.82 -15.91 -11.84
C GLN A 125 -7.24 -17.33 -11.94
N TYR A 126 -6.16 -17.62 -11.21
CA TYR A 126 -5.59 -18.97 -11.18
C TYR A 126 -6.54 -20.00 -10.58
N ILE A 127 -7.28 -19.63 -9.53
CA ILE A 127 -8.31 -20.49 -8.96
C ILE A 127 -9.40 -20.78 -9.99
N HIS A 128 -9.92 -19.75 -10.69
CA HIS A 128 -10.93 -19.94 -11.73
C HIS A 128 -10.44 -20.82 -12.88
N ALA A 129 -9.17 -20.70 -13.28
CA ALA A 129 -8.57 -21.56 -14.29
C ALA A 129 -8.57 -23.04 -13.86
N ILE A 130 -8.29 -23.33 -12.58
CA ILE A 130 -8.34 -24.69 -12.03
C ILE A 130 -9.80 -25.18 -11.93
N GLU A 131 -10.72 -24.32 -11.48
CA GLU A 131 -12.16 -24.62 -11.40
C GLU A 131 -12.71 -25.03 -12.79
N ASN A 132 -12.31 -24.34 -13.86
CA ASN A 132 -12.79 -24.63 -15.22
C ASN A 132 -12.39 -26.01 -15.75
N VAL A 133 -11.23 -26.54 -15.33
CA VAL A 133 -10.74 -27.87 -15.76
C VAL A 133 -11.03 -28.98 -14.76
N SER A 134 -11.53 -28.64 -13.58
CA SER A 134 -11.74 -29.56 -12.46
C SER A 134 -12.60 -30.77 -12.80
N ALA A 135 -13.74 -30.55 -13.48
CA ALA A 135 -14.69 -31.60 -13.86
C ALA A 135 -14.07 -32.56 -14.89
N GLN A 136 -13.26 -32.04 -15.82
CA GLN A 136 -12.57 -32.84 -16.83
C GLN A 136 -11.59 -33.85 -16.20
N TYR A 137 -10.94 -33.48 -15.10
CA TYR A 137 -9.94 -34.31 -14.43
C TYR A 137 -10.43 -34.95 -13.13
N ASN A 138 -11.69 -34.74 -12.74
CA ASN A 138 -12.26 -35.21 -11.47
C ASN A 138 -11.38 -34.82 -10.27
N LEU A 139 -11.00 -33.52 -10.22
CA LEU A 139 -10.19 -32.95 -9.14
C LEU A 139 -11.00 -32.78 -7.86
N ASP A 140 -10.35 -32.95 -6.71
CA ASP A 140 -10.97 -32.69 -5.41
C ASP A 140 -11.07 -31.18 -5.13
N MET A 141 -12.29 -30.64 -5.31
CA MET A 141 -12.59 -29.23 -5.06
C MET A 141 -12.43 -28.84 -3.59
N GLY A 142 -12.52 -29.78 -2.66
CA GLY A 142 -12.28 -29.52 -1.24
C GLY A 142 -10.88 -28.95 -1.01
N LYS A 143 -9.87 -29.50 -1.70
CA LYS A 143 -8.47 -29.04 -1.60
C LYS A 143 -8.29 -27.62 -2.15
N LEU A 144 -8.94 -27.31 -3.28
CA LEU A 144 -8.92 -25.97 -3.85
C LEU A 144 -9.59 -24.95 -2.91
N LEU A 145 -10.73 -25.31 -2.32
CA LEU A 145 -11.43 -24.47 -1.33
C LEU A 145 -10.60 -24.25 -0.06
N MET A 146 -9.79 -25.21 0.35
CA MET A 146 -8.86 -25.05 1.48
C MET A 146 -7.75 -24.05 1.18
N VAL A 147 -7.19 -24.04 -0.03
CA VAL A 147 -6.24 -23.00 -0.48
C VAL A 147 -6.90 -21.62 -0.35
N ARG A 148 -8.09 -21.43 -0.93
CA ARG A 148 -8.83 -20.16 -0.85
C ARG A 148 -9.16 -19.75 0.58
N ARG A 149 -9.50 -20.71 1.45
CA ARG A 149 -9.80 -20.45 2.86
C ARG A 149 -8.58 -19.88 3.57
N HIS A 150 -7.42 -20.50 3.43
CA HIS A 150 -6.20 -20.03 4.08
C HIS A 150 -5.68 -18.73 3.48
N GLU A 151 -5.83 -18.53 2.17
CA GLU A 151 -5.59 -17.23 1.50
C GLU A 151 -6.45 -16.13 2.13
N LYS A 152 -7.76 -16.35 2.24
CA LYS A 152 -8.69 -15.38 2.85
C LYS A 152 -8.35 -15.12 4.32
N ASP A 153 -8.02 -16.16 5.08
CA ASP A 153 -7.59 -15.99 6.47
C ASP A 153 -6.30 -15.16 6.58
N PHE A 154 -5.34 -15.37 5.67
CA PHE A 154 -4.12 -14.56 5.61
C PHE A 154 -4.44 -13.09 5.31
N ILE A 155 -5.30 -12.80 4.32
CA ILE A 155 -5.67 -11.43 3.94
C ILE A 155 -6.35 -10.70 5.12
N ILE A 156 -7.26 -11.38 5.83
CA ILE A 156 -8.02 -10.79 6.94
C ILE A 156 -7.15 -10.61 8.19
N ARG A 157 -6.36 -11.63 8.55
CA ARG A 157 -5.68 -11.70 9.85
C ARG A 157 -4.22 -11.26 9.80
N LYS A 158 -3.58 -11.33 8.63
CA LYS A 158 -2.18 -10.95 8.38
C LYS A 158 -1.16 -11.70 9.26
N GLU A 159 -1.51 -12.91 9.70
CA GLU A 159 -0.62 -13.73 10.53
C GLU A 159 0.20 -14.70 9.67
N LYS A 160 1.51 -14.77 9.93
CA LYS A 160 2.47 -15.60 9.18
C LYS A 160 2.08 -17.09 9.12
N LYS A 161 1.45 -17.64 10.17
CA LYS A 161 1.00 -19.04 10.19
C LYS A 161 0.09 -19.42 9.01
N TYR A 162 -0.64 -18.45 8.43
CA TYR A 162 -1.49 -18.73 7.28
C TYR A 162 -0.69 -18.87 5.98
N THR A 163 0.51 -18.29 5.85
CA THR A 163 1.35 -18.53 4.67
C THR A 163 1.84 -19.97 4.61
N GLU A 164 2.16 -20.54 5.78
CA GLU A 164 2.52 -21.96 5.92
C GLU A 164 1.33 -22.87 5.55
N LYS A 165 0.14 -22.59 6.09
CA LYS A 165 -1.08 -23.33 5.75
C LYS A 165 -1.48 -23.25 4.27
N ILE A 166 -1.28 -22.09 3.64
CA ILE A 166 -1.48 -21.93 2.19
C ILE A 166 -0.52 -22.85 1.44
N ALA A 167 0.77 -22.87 1.82
CA ALA A 167 1.78 -23.69 1.16
C ALA A 167 1.47 -25.19 1.28
N GLU A 168 1.04 -25.65 2.46
CA GLU A 168 0.61 -27.04 2.70
C GLU A 168 -0.61 -27.40 1.84
N ALA A 169 -1.66 -26.57 1.83
CA ALA A 169 -2.85 -26.81 1.02
C ALA A 169 -2.54 -26.83 -0.50
N ILE A 170 -1.62 -25.97 -0.96
CA ILE A 170 -1.14 -25.97 -2.35
C ILE A 170 -0.42 -27.29 -2.66
N GLN A 171 0.38 -27.81 -1.73
CA GLN A 171 1.08 -29.09 -1.92
C GLN A 171 0.10 -30.26 -2.06
N GLU A 172 -0.93 -30.32 -1.21
CA GLU A 172 -1.99 -31.33 -1.31
C GLU A 172 -2.76 -31.25 -2.63
N LEU A 173 -3.11 -30.03 -3.07
CA LEU A 173 -3.77 -29.79 -4.35
C LEU A 173 -2.89 -30.24 -5.52
N ARG A 174 -1.58 -29.93 -5.49
CA ARG A 174 -0.63 -30.37 -6.52
C ARG A 174 -0.53 -31.88 -6.61
N GLN A 175 -0.52 -32.58 -5.47
CA GLN A 175 -0.51 -34.05 -5.44
C GLN A 175 -1.79 -34.64 -6.04
N ASP A 176 -2.94 -34.03 -5.76
CA ASP A 176 -4.23 -34.44 -6.34
C ASP A 176 -4.21 -34.31 -7.86
N ILE A 177 -3.84 -33.13 -8.36
CA ILE A 177 -3.72 -32.83 -9.79
C ILE A 177 -2.75 -33.82 -10.45
N ALA A 178 -1.57 -34.02 -9.88
CA ALA A 178 -0.56 -34.92 -10.44
C ALA A 178 -1.06 -36.36 -10.55
N THR A 179 -1.82 -36.82 -9.55
CA THR A 179 -2.38 -38.18 -9.51
C THR A 179 -3.50 -38.34 -10.54
N LYS A 180 -4.47 -37.42 -10.53
CA LYS A 180 -5.66 -37.48 -11.38
C LYS A 180 -5.32 -37.29 -12.87
N VAL A 181 -4.50 -36.30 -13.20
CA VAL A 181 -4.09 -36.02 -14.60
C VAL A 181 -3.30 -37.20 -15.19
N LYS A 182 -2.41 -37.84 -14.42
CA LYS A 182 -1.67 -39.04 -14.88
C LYS A 182 -2.63 -40.20 -15.18
N ASN A 183 -3.64 -40.40 -14.34
CA ASN A 183 -4.61 -41.49 -14.51
C ASN A 183 -5.52 -41.25 -15.73
N THR A 184 -5.99 -40.01 -15.95
CA THR A 184 -6.79 -39.65 -17.13
C THR A 184 -6.03 -39.82 -18.45
N ARG A 185 -4.70 -39.63 -18.45
CA ARG A 185 -3.86 -39.89 -19.63
C ARG A 185 -3.68 -41.38 -19.92
N ARG A 186 -3.62 -42.22 -18.87
CA ARG A 186 -3.51 -43.69 -19.00
C ARG A 186 -4.82 -44.35 -19.45
N SER A 187 -5.97 -43.72 -19.20
CA SER A 187 -7.29 -44.27 -19.54
C SER A 187 -7.82 -43.86 -20.93
N LYS A 188 -7.10 -43.05 -21.72
CA LYS A 188 -7.43 -42.87 -23.13
C LYS A 188 -7.07 -44.15 -23.89
N PRO A 189 -8.02 -44.90 -24.49
CA PRO A 189 -7.70 -46.06 -25.29
C PRO A 189 -6.88 -45.61 -26.50
N SER A 190 -5.80 -46.31 -26.83
CA SER A 190 -5.25 -46.24 -28.18
C SER A 190 -6.40 -46.60 -29.12
N LEU A 191 -6.79 -45.68 -30.01
CA LEU A 191 -7.53 -46.05 -31.21
C LEU A 191 -6.67 -47.10 -31.91
N ARG A 192 -7.04 -48.37 -31.72
CA ARG A 192 -6.52 -49.47 -32.51
C ARG A 192 -6.90 -49.15 -33.94
N SER A 193 -5.88 -48.94 -34.76
CA SER A 193 -5.92 -49.28 -36.18
C SER A 193 -6.53 -50.67 -36.31
N GLY A 194 -7.68 -50.73 -36.97
CA GLY A 194 -8.42 -51.96 -37.24
C GLY A 194 -9.18 -51.75 -38.54
N GLU A 195 -8.49 -52.12 -39.62
CA GLU A 195 -8.96 -52.56 -40.95
C GLU A 195 -9.80 -51.59 -41.81
#